data_AF-A0A496P1M9-F1
#
_entry.id   AF-A0A496P1M9-F1
#
_cell.length_a   1.000
_cell.length_b   1.000
_cell.length_c   1.000
_cell.angle_alpha   90.00
_cell.angle_beta   90.00
_cell.angle_gamma   90.00
#
_symmetry.space_group_name_H-M   'P 1'
#
loop_
_entity.id
_entity.type
_entity.pdbx_description
1 polymer ?
#
loop_
_entity_poly.entity_id
_entity_poly.type
_entity_poly.pdbx_seq_one_letter_code
_entity_poly.pdbx_strand_id
1 'polypeptide(L)'
;MGYQIRNSNAFWTIAFGYMMNLTIPRSGEIARATTLFRIEKVPVEKSIATIVIERLVDLVFMLLFLLLTFIFNGKVLASFYNLLTTRKVSEKKELTSTDSFLLNHGIDDLDAFYFNLKIVLLVLVLLGAVVFIIKFKEKIISFIKGLIEGFLAVRKIKNKLAFVLHSAGIWICYFLAAYLVCFALKETSDFTIGDGFLLVTAGTLGMMVPTSGGAGSYHIVVKIAIVGIFISLGKSHLQGEEVGISYALISHLIQTIATLVFGLISIFALFGKKNDK
;
A
#
# COMPACT_ATOMS: atom_id res chain seq x y z
N MET A 1 6.64 1.27 28.75
CA MET A 1 6.11 0.08 29.47
C MET A 1 7.10 -0.49 30.48
N GLY A 2 8.10 0.28 30.96
CA GLY A 2 9.03 -0.16 32.02
C GLY A 2 10.17 -1.07 31.56
N TYR A 3 10.04 -1.77 30.42
CA TYR A 3 11.09 -2.62 29.86
C TYR A 3 12.17 -1.80 29.15
N GLN A 4 13.43 -2.16 29.39
CA GLN A 4 14.58 -1.69 28.64
C GLN A 4 15.06 -2.83 27.75
N ILE A 5 15.13 -2.60 26.45
CA ILE A 5 15.58 -3.57 25.44
C ILE A 5 16.86 -3.06 24.80
N ARG A 6 17.76 -3.98 24.40
CA ARG A 6 18.97 -3.57 23.69
C ARG A 6 18.62 -3.18 22.25
N ASN A 7 19.09 -2.02 21.78
CA ASN A 7 18.82 -1.53 20.41
C ASN A 7 19.17 -2.57 19.33
N SER A 8 20.28 -3.29 19.48
CA SER A 8 20.67 -4.35 18.55
C SER A 8 19.66 -5.51 18.52
N ASN A 9 19.14 -5.92 19.68
CA ASN A 9 18.14 -6.99 19.74
C ASN A 9 16.82 -6.52 19.13
N ALA A 10 16.40 -5.28 19.38
CA ALA A 10 15.25 -4.68 18.74
C ALA A 10 15.39 -4.64 17.21
N PHE A 11 16.54 -4.19 16.70
CA PHE A 11 16.84 -4.12 15.27
C PHE A 11 16.79 -5.51 14.61
N TRP A 12 17.51 -6.49 15.16
CA TRP A 12 17.53 -7.83 14.59
C TRP A 12 16.17 -8.53 14.68
N THR A 13 15.40 -8.28 15.74
CA THR A 13 14.03 -8.82 15.89
C THR A 13 13.09 -8.25 14.83
N ILE A 14 13.25 -6.98 14.45
CA ILE A 14 12.52 -6.37 13.34
C ILE A 14 12.95 -6.97 11.99
N ALA A 15 14.26 -7.13 11.75
CA ALA A 15 14.78 -7.76 10.53
C ALA A 15 14.27 -9.20 10.36
N PHE A 16 14.26 -9.99 11.44
CA PHE A 16 13.67 -11.32 11.47
C PHE A 16 12.19 -11.29 11.12
N GLY A 17 11.43 -10.36 11.69
CA GLY A 17 10.01 -10.18 11.39
C GLY A 17 9.75 -9.84 9.91
N TYR A 18 10.56 -8.97 9.30
CA TYR A 18 10.43 -8.66 7.87
C TYR A 18 10.71 -9.87 6.98
N MET A 19 11.72 -10.69 7.31
CA MET A 19 11.98 -11.94 6.60
C MET A 19 10.82 -12.94 6.73
N MET A 20 10.19 -13.05 7.90
CA MET A 20 9.02 -13.91 8.09
C MET A 20 7.82 -13.47 7.25
N ASN A 21 7.65 -12.18 6.98
CA ASN A 21 6.61 -11.70 6.04
C ASN A 21 6.84 -12.15 4.58
N LEU A 22 8.06 -12.56 4.22
CA LEU A 22 8.34 -13.16 2.90
C LEU A 22 7.93 -14.63 2.81
N THR A 23 7.78 -15.33 3.93
CA THR A 23 7.39 -16.75 3.96
C THR A 23 5.90 -16.92 4.16
N ILE A 24 5.35 -16.28 5.19
CA ILE A 24 3.92 -16.32 5.51
C ILE A 24 3.41 -14.88 5.61
N PRO A 25 2.41 -14.48 4.80
CA PRO A 25 1.86 -13.14 4.83
C PRO A 25 1.48 -12.72 6.25
N ARG A 26 1.93 -11.53 6.66
CA ARG A 26 1.64 -10.90 7.96
C ARG A 26 2.15 -11.66 9.20
N SER A 27 2.89 -12.75 9.06
CA SER A 27 3.45 -13.51 10.19
C SER A 27 4.57 -12.77 10.96
N GLY A 28 5.18 -11.76 10.32
CA GLY A 28 6.30 -11.01 10.87
C GLY A 28 6.01 -10.28 12.17
N GLU A 29 4.77 -9.85 12.40
CA GLU A 29 4.37 -9.16 13.63
C GLU A 29 4.33 -10.12 14.83
N ILE A 30 3.84 -11.35 14.60
CA ILE A 30 3.85 -12.43 15.58
C ILE A 30 5.27 -12.89 15.83
N ALA A 31 6.06 -13.07 14.76
CA ALA A 31 7.48 -13.43 14.86
C ALA A 31 8.28 -12.38 15.67
N ARG A 32 8.01 -11.09 15.46
CA ARG A 32 8.64 -10.00 16.22
C ARG A 32 8.28 -10.07 17.70
N ALA A 33 7.00 -10.20 18.04
CA ALA A 33 6.54 -10.24 19.43
C ALA A 33 7.06 -11.46 20.19
N THR A 34 7.02 -12.64 19.55
CA THR A 34 7.50 -13.91 20.15
C THR A 34 9.01 -13.95 20.30
N THR A 35 9.77 -13.48 19.31
CA THR A 35 11.24 -13.38 19.39
C THR A 35 11.67 -12.40 20.47
N LEU A 36 11.01 -11.24 20.58
CA LEU A 36 11.32 -10.27 21.63
C LEU A 36 10.99 -10.81 23.02
N PHE A 37 9.89 -11.55 23.18
CA PHE A 37 9.60 -12.27 24.42
C PHE A 37 10.69 -13.30 24.75
N ARG A 38 11.17 -14.05 23.77
CA ARG A 38 12.20 -15.08 24.00
C ARG A 38 13.53 -14.47 24.46
N ILE A 39 13.94 -13.34 23.88
CA ILE A 39 15.29 -12.77 24.03
C ILE A 39 15.35 -11.70 25.11
N GLU A 40 14.33 -10.83 25.20
CA GLU A 40 14.29 -9.69 26.12
C GLU A 40 13.20 -9.85 27.21
N LYS A 41 12.46 -10.97 27.22
CA LYS A 41 11.39 -11.27 28.20
C LYS A 41 10.28 -10.21 28.26
N VAL A 42 10.10 -9.46 27.17
CA VAL A 42 8.98 -8.51 27.03
C VAL A 42 7.71 -9.28 26.73
N PRO A 43 6.63 -9.16 27.53
CA PRO A 43 5.37 -9.88 27.28
C PRO A 43 4.84 -9.64 25.86
N VAL A 44 4.28 -10.68 25.26
CA VAL A 44 3.79 -10.65 23.88
C VAL A 44 2.66 -9.63 23.73
N GLU A 45 1.77 -9.52 24.72
CA GLU A 45 0.63 -8.61 24.72
C GLU A 45 1.09 -7.15 24.70
N LYS A 46 2.16 -6.85 25.46
CA LYS A 46 2.77 -5.51 25.51
C LYS A 46 3.45 -5.17 24.19
N SER A 47 4.14 -6.14 23.58
CA SER A 47 4.76 -5.97 22.27
C SER A 47 3.70 -5.73 21.19
N ILE A 48 2.65 -6.55 21.13
CA ILE A 48 1.52 -6.40 20.20
C ILE A 48 0.88 -5.01 20.34
N ALA A 49 0.69 -4.53 21.57
CA ALA A 49 0.15 -3.19 21.80
C ALA A 49 1.01 -2.08 21.19
N THR A 50 2.36 -2.19 21.21
CA THR A 50 3.21 -1.20 20.52
C THR A 50 3.14 -1.35 19.00
N ILE A 51 3.06 -2.57 18.48
CA ILE A 51 2.88 -2.82 17.03
C ILE A 51 1.65 -2.08 16.51
N VAL A 52 0.52 -2.18 17.21
CA VAL A 52 -0.72 -1.53 16.80
C VAL A 52 -0.55 0.00 16.75
N ILE A 53 0.09 0.59 17.76
CA ILE A 53 0.36 2.05 17.79
C ILE A 53 1.29 2.45 16.63
N GLU A 54 2.34 1.68 16.37
CA GLU A 54 3.23 1.89 15.21
C GLU A 54 2.44 1.88 13.90
N ARG A 55 1.53 0.91 13.69
CA ARG A 55 0.69 0.81 12.49
C ARG A 55 -0.27 1.98 12.31
N LEU A 56 -0.83 2.49 13.40
CA LEU A 56 -1.70 3.67 13.33
C LEU A 56 -0.92 4.91 12.92
N VAL A 57 0.31 5.05 13.38
CA VAL A 57 1.18 6.16 13.01
C VAL A 57 1.63 6.02 11.55
N ASP A 58 1.99 4.81 11.11
CA ASP A 58 2.27 4.52 9.71
C ASP A 58 1.09 4.89 8.79
N LEU A 59 -0.15 4.60 9.21
CA LEU A 59 -1.35 4.97 8.46
C LEU A 59 -1.46 6.50 8.27
N VAL A 60 -1.11 7.29 9.28
CA VAL A 60 -1.14 8.77 9.19
C VAL A 60 -0.14 9.26 8.14
N PHE A 61 1.08 8.75 8.14
CA PHE A 61 2.07 9.12 7.13
C PHE A 61 1.68 8.61 5.73
N MET A 62 1.10 7.40 5.63
CA MET A 62 0.55 6.92 4.36
C MET A 62 -0.51 7.87 3.80
N LEU A 63 -1.44 8.33 4.65
CA LEU A 63 -2.45 9.32 4.26
C LEU A 63 -1.83 10.67 3.88
N LEU A 64 -0.75 11.08 4.55
CA LEU A 64 0.01 12.28 4.19
C LEU A 64 0.61 12.15 2.78
N PHE A 65 1.29 11.05 2.46
CA PHE A 65 1.85 10.82 1.11
C PHE A 65 0.77 10.67 0.04
N LEU A 66 -0.37 10.08 0.39
CA LEU A 66 -1.55 10.03 -0.48
C LEU A 66 -2.09 11.44 -0.75
N LEU A 67 -2.16 12.31 0.26
CA LEU A 67 -2.57 13.71 0.10
C LEU A 67 -1.57 14.52 -0.73
N LEU A 68 -0.26 14.29 -0.54
CA LEU A 68 0.77 14.89 -1.40
C LEU A 68 0.63 14.40 -2.85
N THR A 69 0.31 13.12 -3.05
CA THR A 69 0.01 12.56 -4.38
C THR A 69 -1.17 13.28 -5.03
N PHE A 70 -2.31 13.38 -4.31
CA PHE A 70 -3.29 14.47 -4.35
C PHE A 70 -2.85 15.75 -5.06
N ILE A 71 -2.05 16.51 -4.33
CA ILE A 71 -1.69 17.88 -4.67
C ILE A 71 -0.79 17.94 -5.90
N PHE A 72 0.17 17.02 -6.01
CA PHE A 72 1.23 17.11 -7.03
C PHE A 72 0.90 16.37 -8.34
N ASN A 73 0.03 15.36 -8.31
CA ASN A 73 -0.26 14.49 -9.47
C ASN A 73 -1.64 14.77 -10.10
N GLY A 74 -2.15 16.00 -10.00
CA GLY A 74 -3.44 16.37 -10.59
C GLY A 74 -3.57 16.05 -12.09
N LYS A 75 -2.48 16.21 -12.85
CA LYS A 75 -2.43 15.86 -14.29
C LYS A 75 -2.57 14.35 -14.53
N VAL A 76 -1.94 13.53 -13.70
CA VAL A 76 -2.06 12.06 -13.76
C VAL A 76 -3.49 11.64 -13.41
N LEU A 77 -4.10 12.26 -12.41
CA LEU A 77 -5.50 11.98 -12.07
C LEU A 77 -6.44 12.36 -13.23
N ALA A 78 -6.20 13.51 -13.86
CA ALA A 78 -6.96 13.96 -15.02
C ALA A 78 -6.77 13.02 -16.23
N SER A 79 -5.55 12.51 -16.45
CA SER A 79 -5.29 11.55 -17.54
C SER A 79 -5.99 10.22 -17.31
N PHE A 80 -6.04 9.72 -16.07
CA PHE A 80 -6.84 8.55 -15.72
C PHE A 80 -8.34 8.79 -15.93
N TYR A 81 -8.85 9.94 -15.50
CA TYR A 81 -10.25 10.30 -15.71
C TYR A 81 -10.59 10.34 -17.22
N ASN A 82 -9.74 10.96 -18.02
CA ASN A 82 -9.90 11.01 -19.47
C ASN A 82 -9.76 9.64 -20.11
N LEU A 83 -8.85 8.77 -19.67
CA LEU A 83 -8.75 7.39 -20.18
C LEU A 83 -10.05 6.61 -19.91
N LEU A 84 -10.61 6.73 -18.71
CA LEU A 84 -11.87 6.10 -18.32
C LEU A 84 -13.07 6.67 -19.08
N THR A 85 -13.00 7.95 -19.49
CA THR A 85 -14.07 8.64 -20.22
C THR A 85 -13.96 8.44 -21.73
N THR A 86 -12.76 8.50 -22.31
CA THR A 86 -12.48 8.29 -23.73
C THR A 86 -12.58 6.82 -24.13
N ARG A 87 -12.26 5.85 -23.26
CA ARG A 87 -12.60 4.45 -23.52
C ARG A 87 -14.10 4.23 -23.71
N LYS A 88 -14.96 5.03 -23.05
CA LYS A 88 -16.42 5.00 -23.30
C LYS A 88 -16.83 5.62 -24.64
N VAL A 89 -15.97 6.42 -25.28
CA VAL A 89 -16.25 7.11 -26.55
C VAL A 89 -15.64 6.38 -27.75
N SER A 90 -14.53 5.64 -27.55
CA SER A 90 -13.79 4.96 -28.61
C SER A 90 -14.16 3.49 -28.81
N GLU A 91 -15.07 2.92 -28.00
CA GLU A 91 -15.81 1.72 -28.42
C GLU A 91 -16.72 2.11 -29.58
N LYS A 92 -16.17 2.01 -30.80
CA LYS A 92 -16.98 1.86 -32.00
C LYS A 92 -17.82 0.60 -31.76
N LYS A 93 -19.13 0.79 -31.61
CA LYS A 93 -20.16 -0.22 -31.30
C LYS A 93 -20.08 -1.34 -32.34
N GLU A 94 -19.22 -2.34 -32.15
CA GLU A 94 -19.40 -3.64 -32.80
C GLU A 94 -20.61 -4.27 -32.12
N LEU A 95 -21.65 -4.59 -32.89
CA LEU A 95 -22.85 -5.24 -32.34
C LEU A 95 -22.42 -6.55 -31.68
N THR A 96 -22.54 -6.59 -30.36
CA THR A 96 -22.35 -7.83 -29.61
C THR A 96 -23.57 -8.72 -29.87
N SER A 97 -23.46 -10.05 -29.78
CA SER A 97 -24.61 -10.98 -29.94
C SER A 97 -25.78 -10.70 -28.97
N THR A 98 -25.55 -9.89 -27.94
CA THR A 98 -26.55 -9.35 -27.02
C THR A 98 -27.33 -8.17 -27.59
N ASP A 99 -26.70 -7.33 -28.41
CA ASP A 99 -27.33 -6.15 -29.00
C ASP A 99 -28.35 -6.56 -30.08
N SER A 100 -28.04 -7.60 -30.86
CA SER A 100 -28.99 -8.20 -31.82
C SER A 100 -30.15 -8.92 -31.14
N PHE A 101 -29.94 -9.50 -29.96
CA PHE A 101 -31.00 -10.10 -29.15
C PHE A 101 -31.96 -9.04 -28.56
N LEU A 102 -31.43 -7.91 -28.08
CA LEU A 102 -32.21 -6.81 -27.51
C LEU A 102 -33.04 -6.08 -28.58
N LEU A 103 -32.48 -5.89 -29.78
CA LEU A 103 -33.21 -5.35 -30.94
C LEU A 103 -34.35 -6.28 -31.38
N ASN A 104 -34.14 -7.61 -31.42
CA ASN A 104 -35.18 -8.59 -31.76
C ASN A 104 -36.32 -8.69 -30.73
N HIS A 105 -36.14 -8.16 -29.51
CA HIS A 105 -37.17 -8.10 -28.47
C HIS A 105 -37.83 -6.71 -28.35
N GLY A 106 -37.65 -5.83 -29.34
CA GLY A 106 -38.36 -4.56 -29.44
C GLY A 106 -37.78 -3.43 -28.56
N ILE A 107 -36.51 -3.52 -28.18
CA ILE A 107 -35.81 -2.41 -27.52
C ILE A 107 -35.12 -1.60 -28.63
N ASP A 108 -35.84 -0.61 -29.15
CA ASP A 108 -35.40 0.19 -30.30
C ASP A 108 -34.30 1.21 -29.92
N ASP A 109 -34.25 1.62 -28.66
CA ASP A 109 -33.24 2.55 -28.12
C ASP A 109 -32.34 1.86 -27.08
N LEU A 110 -31.31 1.17 -27.59
CA LEU A 110 -30.30 0.50 -26.75
C LEU A 110 -29.55 1.48 -25.86
N ASP A 111 -29.38 2.74 -26.29
CA ASP A 111 -28.59 3.71 -25.52
C ASP A 111 -29.36 4.16 -24.28
N ALA A 112 -30.68 4.39 -24.41
CA ALA A 112 -31.56 4.62 -23.28
C ALA A 112 -31.64 3.39 -22.35
N PHE A 113 -31.68 2.17 -22.91
CA PHE A 113 -31.71 0.94 -22.10
C PHE A 113 -30.45 0.77 -21.24
N TYR A 114 -29.25 0.87 -21.84
CA TYR A 114 -27.99 0.76 -21.10
C TYR A 114 -27.77 1.92 -20.12
N PHE A 115 -28.26 3.13 -20.44
CA PHE A 115 -28.23 4.26 -19.52
C PHE A 115 -29.09 4.01 -18.27
N ASN A 116 -30.33 3.55 -18.46
CA ASN A 116 -31.22 3.19 -17.35
C ASN A 116 -30.67 2.02 -16.54
N LEU A 117 -30.07 1.01 -17.19
CA LEU A 117 -29.41 -0.10 -16.50
C LEU A 117 -28.25 0.38 -15.61
N LYS A 118 -27.43 1.33 -16.08
CA LYS A 118 -26.35 1.93 -15.29
C LYS A 118 -26.87 2.73 -14.11
N ILE A 119 -27.98 3.46 -14.28
CA ILE A 119 -28.64 4.17 -13.17
C ILE A 119 -29.14 3.17 -12.14
N VAL A 120 -29.82 2.10 -12.56
CA VAL A 120 -30.31 1.05 -11.66
C VAL A 120 -29.13 0.40 -10.92
N LEU A 121 -28.04 0.09 -11.61
CA LEU A 121 -26.84 -0.47 -10.99
C LEU A 121 -26.20 0.49 -9.99
N LEU A 122 -26.10 1.79 -10.33
CA LEU A 122 -25.59 2.82 -9.43
C LEU A 122 -26.45 2.94 -8.19
N VAL A 123 -27.78 2.97 -8.35
CA VAL A 123 -28.73 3.01 -7.24
C VAL A 123 -28.59 1.75 -6.38
N LEU A 124 -28.43 0.57 -6.98
CA LEU A 124 -28.20 -0.68 -6.24
C LEU A 124 -26.86 -0.68 -5.50
N VAL A 125 -25.79 -0.12 -6.08
CA VAL A 125 -24.48 0.02 -5.42
C VAL A 125 -24.55 1.02 -4.27
N LEU A 126 -25.23 2.15 -4.46
CA LEU A 126 -25.42 3.16 -3.42
C LEU A 126 -26.30 2.62 -2.29
N LEU A 127 -27.41 1.93 -2.62
CA LEU A 127 -28.24 1.25 -1.63
C LEU A 127 -27.45 0.16 -0.91
N GLY A 128 -26.65 -0.63 -1.64
CA GLY A 128 -25.75 -1.63 -1.06
C GLY A 128 -24.72 -1.00 -0.10
N ALA A 129 -24.14 0.13 -0.47
CA ALA A 129 -23.20 0.88 0.37
C ALA A 129 -23.89 1.47 1.62
N VAL A 130 -25.10 2.02 1.48
CA VAL A 130 -25.90 2.53 2.61
C VAL A 130 -26.30 1.38 3.54
N VAL A 131 -26.80 0.27 2.99
CA VAL A 131 -27.14 -0.94 3.76
C VAL A 131 -25.90 -1.51 4.43
N PHE A 132 -24.75 -1.51 3.76
CA PHE A 132 -23.48 -1.92 4.36
C PHE A 132 -23.09 -1.00 5.52
N ILE A 133 -23.16 0.32 5.35
CA ILE A 133 -22.86 1.29 6.41
C ILE A 133 -23.82 1.12 7.59
N ILE A 134 -25.11 0.91 7.36
CA ILE A 134 -26.12 0.70 8.41
C ILE A 134 -25.86 -0.63 9.13
N LYS A 135 -25.66 -1.73 8.37
CA LYS A 135 -25.45 -3.09 8.89
C LYS A 135 -24.15 -3.22 9.67
N PHE A 136 -23.11 -2.50 9.25
CA PHE A 136 -21.79 -2.53 9.89
C PHE A 136 -21.50 -1.26 10.70
N LYS A 137 -22.49 -0.42 10.98
CA LYS A 137 -22.35 0.86 11.69
C LYS A 137 -21.55 0.70 12.98
N GLU A 138 -21.95 -0.25 13.83
CA GLU A 138 -21.27 -0.49 15.12
C GLU A 138 -19.82 -0.92 14.93
N LYS A 139 -19.53 -1.73 13.91
CA LYS A 139 -18.17 -2.18 13.58
C LYS A 139 -17.31 -1.05 13.00
N ILE A 140 -17.90 -0.16 12.20
CA ILE A 140 -17.24 1.04 11.67
C ILE A 140 -16.96 2.03 12.82
N ILE A 141 -17.94 2.30 13.68
CA ILE A 141 -17.79 3.19 14.83
C ILE A 141 -16.73 2.63 15.81
N SER A 142 -16.76 1.33 16.10
CA SER A 142 -15.75 0.72 16.97
C SER A 142 -14.35 0.80 16.35
N PHE A 143 -14.24 0.63 15.03
CA PHE A 143 -12.97 0.77 14.32
C PHE A 143 -12.44 2.21 14.39
N ILE A 144 -13.28 3.21 14.10
CA ILE A 144 -12.91 4.63 14.18
C ILE A 144 -12.53 5.02 15.62
N LYS A 145 -13.30 4.58 16.63
CA LYS A 145 -12.98 4.80 18.04
C LYS A 145 -11.63 4.19 18.40
N GLY A 146 -11.36 2.95 18.00
CA GLY A 146 -10.06 2.31 18.20
C GLY A 146 -8.90 3.06 17.53
N LEU A 147 -9.11 3.60 16.33
CA LEU A 147 -8.13 4.46 15.64
C LEU A 147 -7.81 5.73 16.45
N ILE A 148 -8.86 6.41 16.94
CA ILE A 148 -8.73 7.62 17.76
C ILE A 148 -8.05 7.30 19.09
N GLU A 149 -8.42 6.21 19.77
CA GLU A 149 -7.81 5.78 21.03
C GLU A 149 -6.32 5.48 20.87
N GLY A 150 -5.94 4.77 19.81
CA GLY A 150 -4.54 4.51 19.52
C GLY A 150 -3.75 5.77 19.14
N PHE A 151 -4.37 6.73 18.46
CA PHE A 151 -3.77 8.06 18.25
C PHE A 151 -3.60 8.82 19.57
N LEU A 152 -4.60 8.81 20.44
CA LEU A 152 -4.51 9.40 21.78
C LEU A 152 -3.46 8.69 22.66
N ALA A 153 -3.19 7.41 22.43
CA ALA A 153 -2.13 6.66 23.11
C ALA A 153 -0.73 7.17 22.74
N VAL A 154 -0.51 7.68 21.53
CA VAL A 154 0.76 8.35 21.14
C VAL A 154 1.05 9.53 22.05
N ARG A 155 0.00 10.25 22.49
CA ARG A 155 0.14 11.39 23.41
C ARG A 155 0.67 11.00 24.80
N LYS A 156 0.55 9.71 25.18
CA LYS A 156 1.04 9.17 26.46
C LYS A 156 2.51 8.70 26.39
N ILE A 157 3.16 8.79 25.22
CA ILE A 157 4.57 8.42 25.05
C ILE A 157 5.47 9.48 25.69
N LYS A 158 6.42 9.07 26.53
CA LYS A 158 7.38 9.97 27.22
C LYS A 158 8.10 10.92 26.25
N ASN A 159 8.69 10.36 25.17
CA ASN A 159 9.42 11.14 24.17
C ASN A 159 8.69 11.16 22.83
N LYS A 160 7.53 11.83 22.81
CA LYS A 160 6.65 11.94 21.63
C LYS A 160 7.35 12.55 20.41
N LEU A 161 8.22 13.55 20.62
CA LEU A 161 8.90 14.23 19.52
C LEU A 161 9.89 13.29 18.84
N ALA A 162 10.73 12.58 19.61
CA ALA A 162 11.63 11.59 19.05
C ALA A 162 10.86 10.51 18.30
N PHE A 163 9.75 10.00 18.86
CA PHE A 163 8.93 9.00 18.19
C PHE A 163 8.41 9.48 16.83
N VAL A 164 7.81 10.67 16.76
CA VAL A 164 7.30 11.24 15.49
C VAL A 164 8.44 11.52 14.50
N LEU A 165 9.58 12.01 14.95
CA LEU A 165 10.75 12.25 14.08
C LEU A 165 11.31 10.95 13.51
N HIS A 166 11.35 9.87 14.28
CA HIS A 166 11.78 8.56 13.77
C HIS A 166 10.77 8.01 12.76
N SER A 167 9.47 8.11 13.02
CA SER A 167 8.44 7.71 12.04
C SER A 167 8.53 8.54 10.75
N ALA A 168 8.69 9.86 10.86
CA ALA A 168 8.90 10.71 9.68
C ALA A 168 10.17 10.33 8.92
N GLY A 169 11.26 10.05 9.63
CA GLY A 169 12.52 9.58 9.03
C GLY A 169 12.36 8.26 8.27
N ILE A 170 11.63 7.29 8.82
CA ILE A 170 11.33 6.02 8.14
C ILE A 170 10.57 6.27 6.83
N TRP A 171 9.56 7.15 6.85
CA TRP A 171 8.79 7.47 5.66
C TRP A 171 9.56 8.27 4.62
N ILE A 172 10.47 9.16 5.04
CA ILE A 172 11.43 9.81 4.15
C ILE A 172 12.34 8.77 3.52
N CYS A 173 12.84 7.79 4.28
CA CYS A 173 13.63 6.69 3.72
C CYS A 173 12.81 5.85 2.73
N TYR A 174 11.52 5.58 2.98
CA TYR A 174 10.66 4.90 2.00
C TYR A 174 10.45 5.72 0.73
N PHE A 175 10.23 7.03 0.87
CA PHE A 175 10.15 7.93 -0.28
C PHE A 175 11.45 7.92 -1.08
N LEU A 176 12.60 8.06 -0.42
CA LEU A 176 13.91 8.02 -1.08
C LEU A 176 14.18 6.67 -1.74
N ALA A 177 13.82 5.56 -1.09
CA ALA A 177 13.99 4.23 -1.64
C ALA A 177 13.15 4.02 -2.91
N ALA A 178 11.95 4.62 -3.00
CA ALA A 178 11.18 4.65 -4.23
C ALA A 178 11.81 5.62 -5.25
N TYR A 179 11.96 6.89 -4.87
CA TYR A 179 12.37 7.95 -5.79
C TYR A 179 13.77 7.74 -6.40
N LEU A 180 14.73 7.25 -5.61
CA LEU A 180 16.10 7.07 -6.11
C LEU A 180 16.22 5.96 -7.17
N VAL A 181 15.31 4.99 -7.18
CA VAL A 181 15.29 3.93 -8.22
C VAL A 181 14.90 4.51 -9.58
N CYS A 182 14.19 5.64 -9.63
CA CYS A 182 13.87 6.32 -10.89
C CYS A 182 15.12 6.75 -11.66
N PHE A 183 16.23 7.03 -10.97
CA PHE A 183 17.48 7.40 -11.64
C PHE A 183 18.23 6.21 -12.24
N ALA A 184 17.81 4.98 -11.96
CA ALA A 184 18.40 3.78 -12.56
C ALA A 184 17.91 3.51 -13.99
N LEU A 185 16.78 4.09 -14.41
CA LEU A 185 16.21 3.94 -15.75
C LEU A 185 16.17 5.30 -16.45
N LYS A 186 16.60 5.34 -17.72
CA LYS A 186 16.65 6.59 -18.49
C LYS A 186 15.25 7.17 -18.71
N GLU A 187 14.24 6.33 -18.77
CA GLU A 187 12.86 6.72 -19.07
C GLU A 187 12.15 7.33 -17.85
N THR A 188 12.64 7.08 -16.63
CA THR A 188 12.10 7.60 -15.38
C THR A 188 13.04 8.59 -14.68
N SER A 189 14.23 8.86 -15.21
CA SER A 189 15.20 9.79 -14.62
C SER A 189 14.69 11.23 -14.48
N ASP A 190 13.76 11.63 -15.35
CA ASP A 190 13.15 12.96 -15.34
C ASP A 190 11.91 13.06 -14.45
N PHE A 191 11.61 12.00 -13.68
CA PHE A 191 10.48 12.00 -12.75
C PHE A 191 10.68 13.06 -11.66
N THR A 192 9.61 13.81 -11.44
CA THR A 192 9.56 14.85 -10.43
C THR A 192 9.45 14.25 -9.04
N ILE A 193 9.71 15.07 -8.02
CA ILE A 193 9.44 14.72 -6.61
C ILE A 193 7.96 14.32 -6.42
N GLY A 194 7.05 14.96 -7.16
CA GLY A 194 5.63 14.64 -7.18
C GLY A 194 5.35 13.20 -7.64
N ASP A 195 6.03 12.75 -8.69
CA ASP A 195 5.96 11.37 -9.18
C ASP A 195 6.48 10.39 -8.12
N GLY A 196 7.52 10.78 -7.36
CA GLY A 196 8.01 10.03 -6.20
C GLY A 196 6.94 9.82 -5.11
N PHE A 197 6.09 10.83 -4.84
CA PHE A 197 4.98 10.69 -3.90
C PHE A 197 3.94 9.67 -4.40
N LEU A 198 3.65 9.69 -5.70
CA LEU A 198 2.76 8.71 -6.31
C LEU A 198 3.36 7.30 -6.24
N LEU A 199 4.65 7.14 -6.49
CA LEU A 199 5.33 5.84 -6.44
C LEU A 199 5.35 5.24 -5.03
N VAL A 200 5.69 6.02 -3.99
CA VAL A 200 5.66 5.50 -2.61
C VAL A 200 4.23 5.19 -2.17
N THR A 201 3.23 5.97 -2.61
CA THR A 201 1.81 5.68 -2.35
C THR A 201 1.36 4.40 -3.05
N ALA A 202 1.69 4.23 -4.32
CA ALA A 202 1.37 3.03 -5.09
C ALA A 202 2.05 1.79 -4.51
N GLY A 203 3.33 1.90 -4.16
CA GLY A 203 4.08 0.83 -3.52
C GLY A 203 3.50 0.41 -2.16
N THR A 204 3.17 1.37 -1.30
CA THR A 204 2.57 1.09 0.02
C THR A 204 1.19 0.45 -0.09
N LEU A 205 0.35 0.89 -1.04
CA LEU A 205 -0.94 0.25 -1.34
C LEU A 205 -0.75 -1.17 -1.88
N GLY A 206 0.21 -1.39 -2.78
CA GLY A 206 0.53 -2.71 -3.31
C GLY A 206 1.01 -3.69 -2.23
N MET A 207 1.82 -3.23 -1.28
CA MET A 207 2.28 -4.02 -0.12
C MET A 207 1.20 -4.25 0.94
N MET A 208 0.08 -3.51 0.90
CA MET A 208 -1.03 -3.68 1.84
C MET A 208 -1.84 -4.95 1.53
N VAL A 209 -1.89 -5.37 0.28
CA VAL A 209 -2.54 -6.62 -0.12
C VAL A 209 -1.86 -7.80 0.61
N PRO A 210 -2.61 -8.76 1.18
CA PRO A 210 -2.05 -9.84 1.99
C PRO A 210 -1.39 -10.94 1.12
N THR A 211 -0.38 -10.55 0.33
CA THR A 211 0.49 -11.43 -0.45
C THR A 211 1.84 -11.58 0.25
N SER A 212 2.56 -12.67 -0.04
CA SER A 212 3.87 -12.91 0.57
C SER A 212 4.86 -11.87 0.09
N GLY A 213 5.42 -11.06 1.00
CA GLY A 213 6.32 -9.97 0.67
C GLY A 213 5.76 -8.92 -0.31
N GLY A 214 4.45 -8.84 -0.52
CA GLY A 214 3.85 -7.95 -1.54
C GLY A 214 4.04 -8.43 -2.99
N ALA A 215 4.46 -9.68 -3.20
CA ALA A 215 4.68 -10.22 -4.54
C ALA A 215 3.40 -10.15 -5.40
N GLY A 216 3.57 -9.79 -6.67
CA GLY A 216 2.49 -9.55 -7.62
C GLY A 216 1.75 -8.22 -7.40
N SER A 217 1.15 -8.01 -6.23
CA SER A 217 0.35 -6.82 -5.93
C SER A 217 1.17 -5.53 -6.00
N TYR A 218 2.40 -5.53 -5.49
CA TYR A 218 3.33 -4.41 -5.62
C TYR A 218 3.58 -4.06 -7.09
N HIS A 219 3.91 -5.07 -7.92
CA HIS A 219 4.23 -4.86 -9.33
C HIS A 219 3.07 -4.28 -10.10
N ILE A 220 1.85 -4.77 -9.86
CA ILE A 220 0.66 -4.30 -10.56
C ILE A 220 0.39 -2.83 -10.22
N VAL A 221 0.37 -2.47 -8.93
CA VAL A 221 -0.02 -1.13 -8.50
C VAL A 221 1.04 -0.10 -8.91
N VAL A 222 2.33 -0.44 -8.77
CA VAL A 222 3.44 0.44 -9.20
C VAL A 222 3.47 0.58 -10.72
N LYS A 223 3.23 -0.50 -11.48
CA LYS A 223 3.08 -0.43 -12.95
C LYS A 223 1.99 0.56 -13.33
N ILE A 224 0.82 0.46 -12.72
CA ILE A 224 -0.32 1.36 -13.00
C ILE A 224 0.07 2.82 -12.71
N ALA A 225 0.75 3.07 -11.60
CA ALA A 225 1.23 4.42 -11.27
C ALA A 225 2.16 4.98 -12.37
N ILE A 226 3.15 4.21 -12.82
CA ILE A 226 4.08 4.62 -13.87
C ILE A 226 3.36 4.83 -15.22
N VAL A 227 2.43 3.94 -15.58
CA VAL A 227 1.57 4.12 -16.76
C VAL A 227 0.82 5.45 -16.68
N GLY A 228 0.23 5.78 -15.52
CA GLY A 228 -0.44 7.04 -15.30
C GLY A 228 0.45 8.26 -15.53
N ILE A 229 1.68 8.21 -15.00
CA ILE A 229 2.69 9.26 -15.22
C ILE A 229 3.00 9.39 -16.71
N PHE A 230 3.28 8.28 -17.40
CA PHE A 230 3.62 8.30 -18.83
C PHE A 230 2.50 8.89 -19.69
N ILE A 231 1.25 8.49 -19.46
CA ILE A 231 0.10 9.05 -20.18
C ILE A 231 -0.03 10.55 -19.90
N SER A 232 0.20 10.99 -18.66
CA SER A 232 0.15 12.42 -18.30
C SER A 232 1.23 13.26 -19.01
N LEU A 233 2.36 12.63 -19.37
CA LEU A 233 3.44 13.22 -20.14
C LEU A 233 3.22 13.13 -21.66
N GLY A 234 2.07 12.59 -22.12
CA GLY A 234 1.78 12.36 -23.53
C GLY A 234 2.56 11.20 -24.15
N LYS A 235 3.18 10.33 -23.34
CA LYS A 235 3.88 9.13 -23.80
C LYS A 235 2.90 7.95 -23.98
N SER A 236 3.33 6.94 -24.74
CA SER A 236 2.52 5.74 -25.01
C SER A 236 2.26 4.93 -23.73
N HIS A 237 1.04 4.39 -23.61
CA HIS A 237 0.67 3.44 -22.54
C HIS A 237 1.59 2.22 -22.52
N LEU A 238 1.92 1.67 -23.70
CA LEU A 238 2.77 0.47 -23.82
C LEU A 238 4.16 0.71 -23.23
N GLN A 239 4.73 1.89 -23.52
CA GLN A 239 6.02 2.29 -22.96
C GLN A 239 5.95 2.40 -21.42
N GLY A 240 4.85 2.96 -20.89
CA GLY A 240 4.62 3.03 -19.45
C GLY A 240 4.51 1.66 -18.78
N GLU A 241 3.95 0.66 -19.47
CA GLU A 241 3.87 -0.71 -18.94
C GLU A 241 5.22 -1.40 -18.87
N GLU A 242 6.01 -1.32 -19.94
CA GLU A 242 7.36 -1.90 -20.02
C GLU A 242 8.28 -1.30 -18.94
N VAL A 243 8.30 0.02 -18.84
CA VAL A 243 9.08 0.75 -17.83
C VAL A 243 8.55 0.47 -16.43
N GLY A 244 7.22 0.43 -16.26
CA GLY A 244 6.57 0.20 -14.98
C GLY A 244 6.90 -1.18 -14.39
N ILE A 245 6.88 -2.22 -15.22
CA ILE A 245 7.30 -3.58 -14.82
C ILE A 245 8.78 -3.60 -14.47
N SER A 246 9.63 -2.98 -15.29
CA SER A 246 11.08 -2.93 -15.07
C SER A 246 11.43 -2.26 -13.75
N TYR A 247 10.87 -1.07 -13.49
CA TYR A 247 11.05 -0.35 -12.23
C TYR A 247 10.58 -1.19 -11.04
N ALA A 248 9.37 -1.77 -11.13
CA ALA A 248 8.81 -2.52 -10.02
C ALA A 248 9.64 -3.77 -9.69
N LEU A 249 10.17 -4.46 -10.70
CA LEU A 249 11.09 -5.58 -10.52
C LEU A 249 12.37 -5.15 -9.83
N ILE A 250 13.04 -4.09 -10.31
CA ILE A 250 14.29 -3.59 -9.72
C ILE A 250 14.08 -3.22 -8.25
N SER A 251 13.08 -2.37 -7.98
CA SER A 251 12.78 -1.87 -6.64
C SER A 251 12.43 -3.01 -5.67
N HIS A 252 11.51 -3.90 -6.06
CA HIS A 252 11.06 -5.00 -5.21
C HIS A 252 12.15 -6.05 -4.98
N LEU A 253 12.97 -6.34 -6.00
CA LEU A 253 14.06 -7.31 -5.89
C LEU A 253 15.13 -6.82 -4.93
N ILE A 254 15.55 -5.55 -5.03
CA ILE A 254 16.54 -4.96 -4.10
C ILE A 254 16.02 -5.03 -2.67
N GLN A 255 14.76 -4.66 -2.44
CA GLN A 255 14.13 -4.74 -1.12
C GLN A 255 14.05 -6.19 -0.61
N THR A 256 13.70 -7.14 -1.47
CA THR A 256 13.59 -8.56 -1.12
C THR A 256 14.95 -9.14 -0.76
N ILE A 257 15.99 -8.87 -1.55
CA ILE A 257 17.37 -9.29 -1.27
C ILE A 257 17.83 -8.70 0.07
N ALA A 258 17.64 -7.40 0.28
CA ALA A 258 18.02 -6.76 1.55
C ALA A 258 17.28 -7.43 2.73
N THR A 259 15.97 -7.65 2.60
CA THR A 259 15.16 -8.29 3.64
C THR A 259 15.64 -9.72 3.94
N LEU A 260 15.99 -10.51 2.92
CA LEU A 260 16.54 -11.85 3.09
C LEU A 260 17.92 -11.81 3.75
N VAL A 261 18.83 -10.95 3.30
CA VAL A 261 20.19 -10.85 3.84
C VAL A 261 20.16 -10.44 5.31
N PHE A 262 19.48 -9.33 5.64
CA PHE A 262 19.36 -8.89 7.03
C PHE A 262 18.57 -9.88 7.89
N GLY A 263 17.57 -10.54 7.31
CA GLY A 263 16.81 -11.62 7.94
C GLY A 263 17.67 -12.80 8.32
N LEU A 264 18.52 -13.30 7.41
CA LEU A 264 19.41 -14.42 7.67
C LEU A 264 20.46 -14.05 8.73
N ILE A 265 21.05 -12.85 8.64
CA ILE A 265 21.99 -12.35 9.66
C ILE A 265 21.30 -12.26 11.03
N SER A 266 20.02 -11.87 11.07
CA SER A 266 19.26 -11.77 12.32
C SER A 266 19.15 -13.10 13.05
N ILE A 267 19.03 -14.23 12.34
CA ILE A 267 18.96 -15.57 12.97
C ILE A 267 20.24 -15.82 13.78
N PHE A 268 21.41 -15.60 13.18
CA PHE A 268 22.68 -15.78 13.87
C PHE A 268 22.87 -14.78 15.01
N ALA A 269 22.49 -13.51 14.80
CA ALA A 269 22.63 -12.46 15.80
C ALA A 269 21.74 -12.70 17.04
N LEU A 270 20.55 -13.27 16.86
CA LEU A 270 19.55 -13.48 17.90
C LEU A 270 19.68 -14.84 18.59
N PHE A 271 19.98 -15.90 17.84
CA PHE A 271 19.97 -17.29 18.34
C PHE A 271 21.36 -17.94 18.35
N GLY A 272 22.37 -17.33 17.72
CA GLY A 272 23.74 -17.86 17.67
C GLY A 272 24.53 -17.66 18.96
N LYS A 273 24.12 -16.74 19.84
CA LYS A 273 24.66 -16.64 21.20
C LYS A 273 23.90 -17.62 22.09
N LYS A 274 24.50 -18.78 22.35
CA LYS A 274 24.14 -19.62 23.50
C LYS A 274 24.26 -18.71 24.73
N ASN A 275 23.13 -18.27 25.27
CA ASN A 275 23.12 -17.70 26.61
C ASN A 275 23.33 -18.89 27.54
N ASP A 276 24.57 -19.10 27.96
CA ASP A 276 24.86 -19.78 29.22
C ASP A 276 24.22 -18.93 30.33
N LYS A 277 23.00 -19.29 30.70
CA LYS A 277 22.34 -18.96 31.96
C LYS A 277 21.44 -20.11 32.36
#